data_AF-A0A4R4NPM5-F1
#
_entry.id   AF-A0A4R4NPM5-F1
#
_cell.length_a   1.000
_cell.length_b   1.000
_cell.length_c   1.000
_cell.angle_alpha   90.00
_cell.angle_beta   90.00
_cell.angle_gamma   90.00
#
_symmetry.space_group_name_H-M   'P 1'
#
loop_
_entity.id
_entity.type
_entity.pdbx_description
1 polymer ?
#
loop_
_entity_poly.entity_id
_entity_poly.type
_entity_poly.pdbx_seq_one_letter_code
_entity_poly.pdbx_strand_id
1 'polypeptide(L)'
;MNILPRRRRGRRLGLTTLLATCTLVLTSLVSLATPAQAADESIAVDFSVSSGSPTYRASGWIYGMAENASGPADHFFRDVNFRYMRAGGAQLD
;
A
#
# COMPACT_ATOMS: atom_id res chain seq x y z
N MET A 1 -47.16 49.42 -22.48
CA MET A 1 -46.66 48.03 -22.39
C MET A 1 -45.15 48.08 -22.63
N ASN A 2 -44.34 48.19 -21.56
CA ASN A 2 -42.88 48.29 -21.67
C ASN A 2 -42.23 47.10 -20.98
N ILE A 3 -41.56 46.26 -21.76
CA ILE A 3 -40.78 45.10 -21.33
C ILE A 3 -39.31 45.49 -21.51
N LEU A 4 -38.49 45.46 -20.45
CA LEU A 4 -37.05 45.31 -20.61
C LEU A 4 -36.48 44.23 -19.68
N PRO A 5 -35.59 43.37 -20.20
CA PRO A 5 -35.26 42.09 -19.60
C PRO A 5 -34.21 42.20 -18.49
N ARG A 6 -34.57 41.74 -17.30
CA ARG A 6 -33.62 41.40 -16.24
C ARG A 6 -32.95 40.07 -16.56
N ARG A 7 -31.83 40.07 -17.31
CA ARG A 7 -30.99 38.86 -17.45
C ARG A 7 -29.52 39.16 -17.82
N ARG A 8 -28.77 39.83 -16.93
CA ARG A 8 -27.31 39.98 -17.07
C ARG A 8 -26.48 39.49 -15.87
N ARG A 9 -27.10 38.83 -14.87
CA ARG A 9 -26.38 38.32 -13.68
C ARG A 9 -25.89 36.86 -13.82
N GLY A 10 -26.56 36.02 -14.63
CA GLY A 10 -26.25 34.58 -14.73
C GLY A 10 -25.00 34.22 -15.55
N ARG A 11 -24.56 35.06 -16.50
CA ARG A 11 -23.39 34.76 -17.36
C ARG A 11 -22.04 34.91 -16.64
N ARG A 12 -21.96 35.80 -15.64
CA ARG A 12 -20.71 36.02 -14.88
C ARG A 12 -20.42 34.88 -13.91
N LEU A 13 -21.46 34.36 -13.25
CA LEU A 13 -21.37 33.20 -12.36
C LEU A 13 -20.93 31.95 -13.12
N GLY A 14 -21.51 31.68 -14.30
CA GLY A 14 -21.12 30.51 -15.11
C GLY A 14 -19.67 30.54 -15.56
N LEU A 15 -19.12 31.71 -15.90
CA LEU A 15 -17.72 31.84 -16.30
C LEU A 15 -16.76 31.63 -15.12
N THR A 16 -17.10 32.12 -13.93
CA THR A 16 -16.29 31.92 -12.73
C THR A 16 -16.26 30.46 -12.28
N THR A 17 -17.38 29.74 -12.38
CA THR A 17 -17.37 28.30 -12.07
C THR A 17 -16.57 27.51 -13.09
N LEU A 18 -16.68 27.84 -14.38
CA LEU A 18 -15.91 27.17 -15.45
C LEU A 18 -14.40 27.40 -15.29
N LEU A 19 -14.00 28.62 -14.96
CA LEU A 19 -12.61 28.95 -14.66
C LEU A 19 -12.13 28.21 -13.41
N ALA A 20 -12.91 28.19 -12.33
CA ALA A 20 -12.57 27.47 -11.11
C ALA A 20 -12.42 25.95 -11.35
N THR A 21 -13.31 25.35 -12.14
CA THR A 21 -13.21 23.93 -12.51
C THR A 21 -12.01 23.67 -13.41
N CYS A 22 -11.72 24.56 -14.38
CA CYS A 22 -10.54 24.44 -15.23
C CYS A 22 -9.26 24.54 -14.40
N THR A 23 -9.19 25.47 -13.44
CA THR A 23 -8.02 25.58 -12.57
C THR A 23 -7.85 24.34 -11.69
N LEU A 24 -8.95 23.78 -11.16
CA LEU A 24 -8.89 22.58 -10.33
C LEU A 24 -8.40 21.36 -11.14
N VAL A 25 -8.92 21.21 -12.37
CA VAL A 25 -8.51 20.15 -13.30
C VAL A 25 -7.05 20.33 -13.72
N LEU A 26 -6.61 21.54 -14.05
CA LEU A 26 -5.20 21.81 -14.36
C LEU A 26 -4.29 21.48 -13.18
N THR A 27 -4.66 21.88 -11.95
CA THR A 27 -3.86 21.56 -10.76
C THR A 27 -3.77 20.07 -10.48
N SER A 28 -4.83 19.30 -10.71
CA SER A 28 -4.80 17.83 -10.56
C SER A 28 -3.96 17.12 -11.62
N LEU A 29 -3.80 17.71 -12.81
CA LEU A 29 -2.94 17.15 -13.87
C LEU A 29 -1.46 17.42 -13.62
N VAL A 30 -1.13 18.46 -12.84
CA VAL A 30 0.25 18.84 -12.49
C VAL A 30 0.77 18.09 -11.25
N SER A 31 -0.09 17.49 -10.43
CA SER A 31 0.32 16.61 -9.33
C SER A 31 0.79 15.23 -9.83
N LEU A 32 1.65 15.23 -10.84
CA LEU A 32 2.40 14.06 -11.28
C LEU A 32 3.05 13.45 -10.04
N ALA A 33 2.66 12.22 -9.71
CA ALA A 33 3.28 11.46 -8.64
C ALA A 33 4.80 11.49 -8.86
N THR A 34 5.53 12.11 -7.93
CA THR A 34 6.98 12.03 -7.94
C THR A 34 7.37 10.56 -7.92
N PRO A 35 8.29 10.10 -8.78
CA PRO A 35 8.71 8.71 -8.75
C PRO A 35 9.15 8.36 -7.34
N ALA A 36 8.75 7.19 -6.84
CA ALA A 36 9.29 6.69 -5.57
C ALA A 36 10.80 6.54 -5.74
N GLN A 37 11.56 7.46 -5.15
CA GLN A 37 13.01 7.39 -5.10
C GLN A 37 13.36 6.53 -3.88
N ALA A 38 13.99 5.39 -4.10
CA ALA A 38 14.69 4.70 -3.02
C ALA A 38 15.91 5.53 -2.61
N ALA A 39 16.28 5.49 -1.33
CA ALA A 39 17.56 6.03 -0.92
C ALA A 39 18.69 5.18 -1.52
N ASP A 40 19.84 5.80 -1.79
CA ASP A 40 21.07 5.06 -2.08
C ASP A 40 21.53 4.38 -0.79
N GLU A 41 21.28 3.07 -0.71
CA GLU A 41 21.69 2.24 0.42
C GLU A 41 22.80 1.29 -0.02
N SER A 42 23.78 1.07 0.86
CA SER A 42 24.84 0.08 0.66
C SER A 42 24.90 -0.86 1.85
N ILE A 43 25.11 -2.15 1.56
CA ILE A 43 25.27 -3.22 2.55
C ILE A 43 26.60 -3.90 2.27
N ALA A 44 27.45 -4.02 3.28
CA ALA A 44 28.71 -4.75 3.19
C ALA A 44 28.61 -6.04 4.03
N VAL A 45 29.18 -7.13 3.49
CA VAL A 45 29.28 -8.43 4.18
C VAL A 45 30.74 -8.82 4.19
N ASP A 46 31.27 -9.07 5.39
CA ASP A 46 32.61 -9.60 5.57
C ASP A 46 32.56 -11.12 5.68
N PHE A 47 33.01 -11.83 4.65
CA PHE A 47 33.03 -13.29 4.62
C PHE A 47 34.15 -13.91 5.45
N SER A 48 35.09 -13.11 5.97
CA SER A 48 36.13 -13.59 6.88
C SER A 48 35.63 -13.76 8.32
N VAL A 49 34.48 -13.17 8.66
CA VAL A 49 33.85 -13.24 9.98
C VAL A 49 32.68 -14.23 9.95
N SER A 50 32.66 -15.17 10.89
CA SER A 50 31.54 -16.10 11.09
C SER A 50 30.93 -15.95 12.48
N SER A 51 29.59 -15.88 12.53
CA SER A 51 28.80 -15.83 13.78
C SER A 51 28.28 -17.21 14.22
N GLY A 52 28.80 -18.30 13.63
CA GLY A 52 28.34 -19.67 13.86
C GLY A 52 27.22 -20.11 12.91
N SER A 53 26.70 -21.33 13.10
CA SER A 53 25.67 -21.90 12.23
C SER A 53 24.31 -21.19 12.40
N PRO A 54 23.57 -20.95 11.29
CA PRO A 54 22.23 -20.38 11.36
C PRO A 54 21.29 -21.19 12.26
N THR A 55 20.58 -20.49 13.14
CA THR A 55 19.60 -21.10 14.06
C THR A 55 18.15 -20.82 13.68
N TYR A 56 17.87 -20.17 12.55
CA TYR A 56 16.53 -20.01 11.97
C TYR A 56 15.44 -19.55 12.96
N ARG A 57 15.79 -18.74 13.97
CA ARG A 57 14.87 -18.38 15.08
C ARG A 57 13.64 -17.59 14.61
N ALA A 58 13.74 -16.92 13.48
CA ALA A 58 12.65 -16.18 12.84
C ALA A 58 11.94 -16.98 11.73
N SER A 59 12.27 -18.25 11.53
CA SER A 59 11.61 -19.07 10.51
C SER A 59 10.29 -19.63 11.04
N GLY A 60 9.19 -19.14 10.47
CA GLY A 60 7.87 -19.44 10.97
C GLY A 60 6.78 -18.55 10.41
N TRP A 61 5.53 -18.91 10.71
CA TRP A 61 4.35 -18.18 10.29
C TRP A 61 3.38 -18.00 11.45
N ILE A 62 2.64 -16.89 11.47
CA ILE A 62 1.55 -16.66 12.42
C ILE A 62 0.26 -16.94 11.68
N TYR A 63 -0.56 -17.87 12.20
CA TYR A 63 -1.79 -18.34 11.56
C TYR A 63 -1.57 -18.85 10.12
N GLY A 64 -0.38 -19.42 9.87
CA GLY A 64 0.06 -19.79 8.53
C GLY A 64 -0.35 -21.18 8.06
N MET A 65 -1.19 -21.91 8.80
CA MET A 65 -1.77 -23.19 8.37
C MET A 65 -3.28 -23.11 8.50
N ALA A 66 -4.00 -23.58 7.49
CA ALA A 66 -5.44 -23.74 7.57
C ALA A 66 -5.80 -24.76 8.67
N GLU A 67 -6.97 -24.60 9.28
CA GLU A 67 -7.41 -25.46 10.38
C GLU A 67 -7.44 -26.96 10.00
N ASN A 68 -7.80 -27.25 8.75
CA ASN A 68 -7.82 -28.61 8.19
C ASN A 68 -6.49 -29.02 7.53
N ALA A 69 -5.42 -28.25 7.73
CA ALA A 69 -4.11 -28.44 7.10
C ALA A 69 -4.13 -28.54 5.56
N SER A 70 -5.20 -28.07 4.90
CA SER A 70 -5.30 -28.09 3.43
C SER A 70 -4.35 -27.13 2.74
N GLY A 71 -3.77 -26.19 3.50
CA GLY A 71 -2.79 -25.26 2.98
C GLY A 71 -2.05 -24.54 4.10
N PRO A 72 -0.95 -23.85 3.73
CA PRO A 72 -0.36 -23.73 2.40
C PRO A 72 0.32 -25.04 1.96
N ALA A 73 0.77 -25.07 0.70
CA ALA A 73 1.50 -26.22 0.18
C ALA A 73 2.74 -26.55 1.02
N ASP A 74 3.05 -27.84 1.12
CA ASP A 74 4.03 -28.40 2.06
C ASP A 74 5.45 -27.78 1.95
N HIS A 75 5.82 -27.29 0.76
CA HIS A 75 7.13 -26.65 0.53
C HIS A 75 7.32 -25.35 1.33
N PHE A 76 6.23 -24.65 1.67
CA PHE A 76 6.29 -23.46 2.53
C PHE A 76 6.70 -23.76 3.98
N PHE A 77 6.70 -25.03 4.39
CA PHE A 77 7.21 -25.47 5.68
C PHE A 77 8.61 -26.09 5.56
N ARG A 78 8.94 -26.75 4.45
CA ARG A 78 10.24 -27.42 4.29
C ARG A 78 11.36 -26.47 3.90
N ASP A 79 11.11 -25.57 2.95
CA ASP A 79 12.18 -24.86 2.25
C ASP A 79 12.77 -23.69 3.06
N VAL A 80 12.04 -23.25 4.09
CA VAL A 80 12.44 -22.11 4.94
C VAL A 80 13.14 -22.52 6.23
N ASN A 81 13.41 -23.82 6.42
CA ASN A 81 13.85 -24.37 7.73
C ASN A 81 12.86 -23.98 8.85
N PHE A 82 11.57 -24.21 8.61
CA PHE A 82 10.49 -23.83 9.52
C PHE A 82 10.76 -24.33 10.94
N ARG A 83 10.62 -23.44 11.93
CA ARG A 83 10.83 -23.79 13.34
C ARG A 83 9.59 -23.65 14.20
N TYR A 84 8.86 -22.55 14.05
CA TYR A 84 7.77 -22.22 14.96
C TYR A 84 6.57 -21.66 14.21
N MET A 85 5.37 -21.88 14.73
CA MET A 85 4.19 -21.11 14.36
C MET A 85 3.39 -20.75 15.59
N ARG A 86 2.64 -19.67 15.47
CA ARG A 86 1.57 -19.35 16.41
C ARG A 86 0.24 -19.65 15.75
N ALA A 87 -0.51 -20.59 16.32
CA ALA A 87 -1.90 -20.84 15.96
C ALA A 87 -2.84 -20.04 16.87
N GLY A 88 -4.08 -19.84 16.41
CA GLY A 88 -5.14 -19.21 17.18
C GLY A 88 -6.21 -20.24 17.48
N GLY A 89 -6.84 -20.14 18.65
CA GLY A 89 -8.02 -20.91 19.01
C GLY A 89 -8.88 -20.08 19.96
N ALA A 90 -10.19 -20.05 19.72
CA ALA A 90 -11.14 -19.59 20.72
C ALA A 90 -11.20 -20.64 21.85
N GLN A 91 -11.25 -20.19 23.10
CA GLN A 91 -11.64 -21.08 24.19
C GLN A 91 -13.10 -21.49 23.92
N LEU A 92 -13.35 -22.77 23.70
CA LEU A 92 -14.71 -23.30 23.67
C LEU A 92 -15.08 -23.58 25.12
N ASP A 93 -16.10 -22.86 25.62
CA ASP A 93 -16.80 -23.15 26.87
C ASP A 93 -17.57 -24.48 26.77
#